data_AF-A0A7Y1ZNG2-F1
#
_entry.id   AF-A0A7Y1ZNG2-F1
#
_cell.length_a   1.000
_cell.length_b   1.000
_cell.length_c   1.000
_cell.angle_alpha   90.00
_cell.angle_beta   90.00
_cell.angle_gamma   90.00
#
_symmetry.space_group_name_H-M   'P 1'
#
loop_
_entity.id
_entity.type
_entity.pdbx_description
1 polymer ?
#
loop_
_entity_poly.entity_id
_entity_poly.type
_entity_poly.pdbx_seq_one_letter_code
_entity_poly.pdbx_strand_id
1 'polypeptide(L)'
;MKLFKGLTGLLVVIMLAGCATTEKRFKKGVEAEERGDYFEAADYFIRVLQKAPDYQPAIDHLGSSGAAAIDQGMQTALDDERRGSFAAAADMMDRMESLAVRSGNVGVVLDLPDDFQAIRDSMEEQAFLQLIDQAETAAVEGRWNDAINEYERALDRTTDTERQARIEEAIGGVHLRWAESFLELERYRDAFARAEFTIERLGPGHPLSQQAMALQDQALIDGTRAIAFLPLGQTENMRRFAPGPFLDDINDVLLYDSWSAPPPFVGAIDNVELRRELRRIVGRGSAVISRGDALEVGRALGADMVFSGELVDYSVDERKVKLKTRKVKTQGRNPVDTTFTVKNFTMYFDTAVEMRIYDARNRNVLYEGRIESSVSRKVERGEYDGDYRDLDLSSKQRDYFDSDEHERQDQELEEQLADDIARKIAERAFDQLLRHID
;
A
#
# COMPACT_ATOMS: atom_id res chain seq x y z
N MET A 1 -9.61 -73.28 29.89
CA MET A 1 -9.86 -72.30 30.96
C MET A 1 -9.85 -70.91 30.33
N LYS A 2 -11.02 -70.23 30.30
CA LYS A 2 -11.29 -68.78 30.17
C LYS A 2 -10.51 -67.97 29.11
N LEU A 3 -11.13 -67.61 27.97
CA LEU A 3 -11.98 -66.43 27.72
C LEU A 3 -11.18 -65.29 27.06
N PHE A 4 -11.42 -65.01 25.77
CA PHE A 4 -11.57 -63.64 25.27
C PHE A 4 -12.36 -63.70 23.95
N LYS A 5 -13.69 -63.48 24.08
CA LYS A 5 -14.61 -63.21 22.97
C LYS A 5 -14.74 -61.71 22.85
N GLY A 6 -14.73 -61.20 21.62
CA GLY A 6 -15.36 -59.93 21.28
C GLY A 6 -14.38 -58.88 20.76
N LEU A 7 -14.30 -58.75 19.43
CA LEU A 7 -14.43 -57.48 18.72
C LEU A 7 -14.50 -57.74 17.20
N THR A 8 -15.61 -58.34 16.75
CA THR A 8 -15.91 -58.47 15.31
C THR A 8 -17.14 -57.63 15.03
N GLY A 9 -16.94 -56.40 14.54
CA GLY A 9 -18.06 -55.55 14.14
C GLY A 9 -17.77 -54.06 14.18
N LEU A 10 -16.82 -53.58 13.37
CA LEU A 10 -16.81 -52.18 12.91
C LEU A 10 -15.82 -51.97 11.75
N LEU A 11 -16.08 -52.52 10.54
CA LEU A 11 -15.31 -52.13 9.34
C LEU A 11 -16.02 -52.40 7.99
N VAL A 12 -17.33 -52.13 7.87
CA VAL A 12 -18.06 -52.31 6.57
C VAL A 12 -18.91 -51.11 6.14
N VAL A 13 -18.96 -50.01 6.91
CA VAL A 13 -19.87 -48.88 6.60
C VAL A 13 -19.23 -47.78 5.72
N ILE A 14 -17.91 -47.78 5.50
CA ILE A 14 -17.25 -46.72 4.70
C ILE A 14 -17.34 -46.95 3.17
N MET A 15 -17.61 -48.17 2.69
CA MET A 15 -17.74 -48.41 1.23
C MET A 15 -19.09 -47.98 0.64
N LEU A 16 -20.16 -47.85 1.43
CA LEU A 16 -21.51 -47.55 0.92
C LEU A 16 -21.79 -46.05 0.74
N ALA A 17 -21.07 -45.17 1.44
CA ALA A 17 -21.21 -43.72 1.27
C ALA A 17 -20.61 -43.19 -0.04
N GLY A 18 -19.66 -43.93 -0.64
CA GLY A 18 -19.06 -43.60 -1.94
C GLY A 18 -20.03 -43.77 -3.11
N CYS A 19 -20.78 -44.87 -3.15
CA CYS A 19 -21.65 -45.24 -4.27
C CYS A 19 -22.78 -44.24 -4.52
N ALA A 20 -23.42 -43.72 -3.47
CA ALA A 20 -24.50 -42.73 -3.62
C ALA A 20 -24.02 -41.42 -4.27
N THR A 21 -22.74 -41.06 -4.07
CA THR A 21 -22.17 -39.85 -4.70
C THR A 21 -21.79 -40.07 -6.16
N THR A 22 -21.42 -41.29 -6.54
CA THR A 22 -21.06 -41.67 -7.91
C THR A 22 -22.32 -41.76 -8.78
N GLU A 23 -23.36 -42.43 -8.30
CA GLU A 23 -24.65 -42.58 -8.99
C GLU A 23 -25.32 -41.22 -9.27
N LYS A 24 -25.32 -40.32 -8.27
CA LYS A 24 -25.87 -38.96 -8.44
C LYS A 24 -25.12 -38.15 -9.51
N ARG A 25 -23.79 -38.31 -9.62
CA ARG A 25 -22.98 -37.61 -10.64
C ARG A 25 -23.21 -38.21 -12.02
N PHE A 26 -23.29 -39.53 -12.11
CA PHE A 26 -23.62 -40.21 -13.35
C PHE A 26 -24.98 -39.73 -13.88
N LYS A 27 -26.01 -39.70 -13.02
CA LYS A 27 -27.33 -39.18 -13.40
C LYS A 27 -27.28 -37.74 -13.93
N LYS A 28 -26.50 -36.86 -13.28
CA LYS A 28 -26.30 -35.48 -13.77
C LYS A 28 -25.61 -35.43 -15.13
N GLY A 29 -24.67 -36.33 -15.40
CA GLY A 29 -24.04 -36.47 -16.71
C GLY A 29 -25.06 -36.83 -17.78
N VAL A 30 -25.91 -37.82 -17.52
CA VAL A 30 -27.01 -38.21 -18.42
C VAL A 30 -27.99 -37.06 -18.64
N GLU A 31 -28.39 -36.35 -17.58
CA GLU A 31 -29.26 -35.17 -17.68
C GLU A 31 -28.63 -34.04 -18.53
N ALA A 32 -27.30 -33.85 -18.47
CA ALA A 32 -26.60 -32.88 -19.31
C ALA A 32 -26.52 -33.33 -20.78
N GLU A 33 -26.23 -34.62 -21.01
CA GLU A 33 -26.22 -35.24 -22.35
C GLU A 33 -27.58 -35.13 -23.04
N GLU A 34 -28.67 -35.39 -22.32
CA GLU A 34 -30.05 -35.24 -22.83
C GLU A 34 -30.39 -33.79 -23.22
N ARG A 35 -29.74 -32.79 -22.62
CA ARG A 35 -29.86 -31.37 -23.00
C ARG A 35 -28.95 -30.97 -24.17
N GLY A 36 -28.07 -31.86 -24.62
CA GLY A 36 -27.04 -31.56 -25.62
C GLY A 36 -25.86 -30.76 -25.07
N ASP A 37 -25.67 -30.69 -23.74
CA ASP A 37 -24.48 -30.08 -23.14
C ASP A 37 -23.39 -31.15 -22.95
N TYR A 38 -22.78 -31.54 -24.06
CA TYR A 38 -21.85 -32.68 -24.10
C TYR A 38 -20.55 -32.42 -23.32
N PHE A 39 -20.09 -31.17 -23.24
CA PHE A 39 -18.93 -30.83 -22.41
C PHE A 39 -19.25 -30.97 -20.91
N GLU A 40 -20.42 -30.48 -20.46
CA GLU A 40 -20.84 -30.67 -19.06
C GLU A 40 -21.05 -32.16 -18.74
N ALA A 41 -21.66 -32.91 -19.66
CA ALA A 41 -21.87 -34.35 -19.53
C ALA A 41 -20.54 -35.10 -19.35
N ALA A 42 -19.58 -34.87 -20.25
CA ALA A 42 -18.26 -35.49 -20.20
C ALA A 42 -17.52 -35.17 -18.89
N ASP A 43 -17.61 -33.93 -18.40
CA ASP A 43 -17.06 -33.53 -17.11
C ASP A 43 -17.63 -34.34 -15.93
N TYR A 44 -18.94 -34.60 -15.92
CA TYR A 44 -19.56 -35.44 -14.89
C TYR A 44 -19.08 -36.89 -14.98
N PHE A 45 -18.97 -37.45 -16.18
CA PHE A 45 -18.49 -38.83 -16.37
C PHE A 45 -17.02 -38.98 -15.98
N ILE A 46 -16.15 -38.03 -16.30
CA ILE A 46 -14.75 -38.00 -15.83
C ILE A 46 -14.71 -38.03 -14.29
N ARG A 47 -15.53 -37.21 -13.61
CA ARG A 47 -15.60 -37.18 -12.14
C ARG A 47 -16.17 -38.47 -11.52
N VAL A 48 -16.94 -39.24 -12.28
CA VAL A 48 -17.40 -40.59 -11.89
C VAL A 48 -16.24 -41.56 -12.00
N LEU A 49 -15.55 -41.59 -13.13
CA LEU A 49 -14.44 -42.51 -13.38
C LEU A 49 -13.21 -42.26 -12.51
N GLN A 50 -12.95 -41.01 -12.10
CA GLN A 50 -11.93 -40.68 -11.08
C GLN A 50 -12.16 -41.41 -9.74
N LYS A 51 -13.41 -41.76 -9.42
CA LYS A 51 -13.76 -42.50 -8.19
C LYS A 51 -13.99 -43.98 -8.43
N ALA A 52 -14.52 -44.34 -9.59
CA ALA A 52 -14.86 -45.69 -9.97
C ALA A 52 -14.38 -45.95 -11.41
N PRO A 53 -13.08 -46.26 -11.60
CA PRO A 53 -12.47 -46.37 -12.93
C PRO A 53 -13.11 -47.44 -13.82
N ASP A 54 -13.58 -48.53 -13.22
CA ASP A 54 -14.17 -49.66 -13.93
C ASP A 54 -15.69 -49.53 -14.14
N TYR A 55 -16.28 -48.34 -13.93
CA TYR A 55 -17.72 -48.14 -14.05
C TYR A 55 -18.16 -48.03 -15.51
N GLN A 56 -18.42 -49.19 -16.13
CA GLN A 56 -18.71 -49.34 -17.56
C GLN A 56 -19.73 -48.33 -18.12
N PRO A 57 -20.88 -48.03 -17.46
CA PRO A 57 -21.80 -47.03 -18.00
C PRO A 57 -21.14 -45.66 -18.20
N ALA A 58 -20.31 -45.20 -17.27
CA ALA A 58 -19.64 -43.92 -17.44
C ALA A 58 -18.52 -43.97 -18.49
N ILE A 59 -17.89 -45.12 -18.71
CA ILE A 59 -16.94 -45.32 -19.81
C ILE A 59 -17.65 -45.14 -21.15
N ASP A 60 -18.78 -45.85 -21.33
CA ASP A 60 -19.55 -45.82 -22.57
C ASP A 60 -20.10 -44.41 -22.85
N HIS A 61 -20.71 -43.79 -21.85
CA HIS A 61 -21.25 -42.43 -21.97
C HIS A 61 -20.15 -41.37 -22.16
N LEU A 62 -18.98 -41.50 -21.52
CA LEU A 62 -17.86 -40.59 -21.78
C LEU A 62 -17.34 -40.74 -23.21
N GLY A 63 -17.31 -41.95 -23.76
CA GLY A 63 -16.96 -42.17 -25.16
C GLY A 63 -17.93 -41.49 -26.12
N SER A 64 -19.24 -41.67 -25.93
CA SER A 64 -20.26 -41.07 -26.81
C SER A 64 -20.39 -39.55 -26.63
N SER A 65 -20.58 -39.07 -25.40
CA SER A 65 -20.70 -37.64 -25.10
C SER A 65 -19.38 -36.91 -25.37
N GLY A 66 -18.23 -37.54 -25.08
CA GLY A 66 -16.93 -36.96 -25.36
C GLY A 66 -16.72 -36.73 -26.85
N ALA A 67 -17.00 -37.74 -27.69
CA ALA A 67 -16.92 -37.58 -29.15
C ALA A 67 -17.88 -36.48 -29.65
N ALA A 68 -19.12 -36.46 -29.17
CA ALA A 68 -20.08 -35.41 -29.53
C ALA A 68 -19.63 -34.01 -29.09
N ALA A 69 -18.96 -33.89 -27.93
CA ALA A 69 -18.39 -32.63 -27.46
C ALA A 69 -17.25 -32.14 -28.36
N ILE A 70 -16.37 -33.04 -28.83
CA ILE A 70 -15.31 -32.71 -29.78
C ILE A 70 -15.91 -32.26 -31.12
N ASP A 71 -16.89 -32.99 -31.66
CA ASP A 71 -17.54 -32.62 -32.92
C ASP A 71 -18.23 -31.25 -32.84
N GLN A 72 -18.98 -31.01 -31.76
CA GLN A 72 -19.64 -29.73 -31.52
C GLN A 72 -18.63 -28.59 -31.28
N GLY A 73 -17.56 -28.88 -30.53
CA GLY A 73 -16.48 -27.94 -30.29
C GLY A 73 -15.80 -27.51 -31.58
N MET A 74 -15.51 -28.46 -32.48
CA MET A 74 -14.90 -28.19 -33.78
C MET A 74 -15.82 -27.33 -34.66
N GLN A 75 -17.12 -27.65 -34.72
CA GLN A 75 -18.09 -26.82 -35.44
C GLN A 75 -18.14 -25.39 -34.88
N THR A 76 -18.11 -25.25 -33.56
CA THR A 76 -18.13 -23.94 -32.89
C THR A 76 -16.86 -23.14 -33.18
N ALA A 77 -15.68 -23.77 -33.09
CA ALA A 77 -14.41 -23.12 -33.38
C ALA A 77 -14.35 -22.61 -34.83
N LEU A 78 -14.81 -23.42 -35.80
CA LEU A 78 -14.89 -23.05 -37.21
C LEU A 78 -15.95 -21.96 -37.48
N ASP A 79 -17.05 -21.93 -36.72
CA ASP A 79 -18.03 -20.85 -36.78
C ASP A 79 -17.45 -19.53 -36.26
N ASP A 80 -16.70 -19.57 -35.17
CA ASP A 80 -16.03 -18.41 -34.59
C ASP A 80 -14.93 -17.90 -35.52
N GLU A 81 -14.15 -18.79 -36.13
CA GLU A 81 -13.19 -18.45 -37.18
C GLU A 81 -13.87 -17.72 -38.36
N ARG A 82 -14.99 -18.24 -38.87
CA ARG A 82 -15.77 -17.59 -39.95
C ARG A 82 -16.27 -16.20 -39.58
N ARG A 83 -16.48 -15.93 -38.29
CA ARG A 83 -16.89 -14.62 -37.77
C ARG A 83 -15.71 -13.70 -37.46
N GLY A 84 -14.48 -14.19 -37.61
CA GLY A 84 -13.25 -13.47 -37.22
C GLY A 84 -13.02 -13.42 -35.71
N SER A 85 -13.66 -14.30 -34.94
CA SER A 85 -13.49 -14.41 -33.48
C SER A 85 -12.40 -15.43 -33.14
N PHE A 86 -11.17 -15.20 -33.60
CA PHE A 86 -10.10 -16.19 -33.49
C PHE A 86 -9.73 -16.54 -32.04
N ALA A 87 -9.81 -15.59 -31.10
CA ALA A 87 -9.60 -15.88 -29.68
C ALA A 87 -10.61 -16.89 -29.13
N ALA A 88 -11.89 -16.75 -29.46
CA ALA A 88 -12.93 -17.69 -29.04
C ALA A 88 -12.74 -19.07 -29.70
N ALA A 89 -12.34 -19.08 -30.98
CA ALA A 89 -12.01 -20.31 -31.69
C ALA A 89 -10.83 -21.05 -31.01
N ALA A 90 -9.73 -20.36 -30.72
CA ALA A 90 -8.59 -20.92 -30.03
C ALA A 90 -8.93 -21.45 -28.62
N ASP A 91 -9.73 -20.70 -27.84
CA ASP A 91 -10.19 -21.15 -26.51
C ASP A 91 -11.03 -22.43 -26.60
N MET A 92 -11.84 -22.57 -27.66
CA MET A 92 -12.59 -23.80 -27.91
C MET A 92 -11.67 -24.97 -28.26
N MET A 93 -10.61 -24.72 -29.04
CA MET A 93 -9.58 -25.74 -29.35
C MET A 93 -8.89 -26.23 -28.07
N ASP A 94 -8.46 -25.31 -27.19
CA ASP A 94 -7.84 -25.67 -25.91
C ASP A 94 -8.79 -26.46 -25.01
N ARG A 95 -10.08 -26.10 -25.01
CA ARG A 95 -11.11 -26.83 -24.26
C ARG A 95 -11.28 -28.26 -24.76
N MET A 96 -11.25 -28.48 -26.08
CA MET A 96 -11.31 -29.81 -26.69
C MET A 96 -10.09 -30.66 -26.35
N GLU A 97 -8.88 -30.09 -26.47
CA GLU A 97 -7.64 -30.79 -26.12
C GLU A 97 -7.62 -31.16 -24.62
N SER A 98 -7.99 -30.21 -23.75
CA SER A 98 -8.10 -30.44 -22.31
C SER A 98 -9.08 -31.57 -21.99
N LEU A 99 -10.21 -31.63 -22.68
CA LEU A 99 -11.18 -32.72 -22.53
C LEU A 99 -10.57 -34.07 -22.94
N ALA A 100 -9.91 -34.14 -24.10
CA ALA A 100 -9.27 -35.36 -24.57
C ALA A 100 -8.20 -35.88 -23.58
N VAL A 101 -7.33 -34.98 -23.09
CA VAL A 101 -6.31 -35.31 -22.08
C VAL A 101 -6.94 -35.81 -20.79
N ARG A 102 -7.97 -35.12 -20.29
CA ARG A 102 -8.64 -35.49 -19.03
C ARG A 102 -9.41 -36.81 -19.13
N SER A 103 -10.00 -37.10 -20.28
CA SER A 103 -10.63 -38.39 -20.56
C SER A 103 -9.58 -39.52 -20.61
N GLY A 104 -8.44 -39.27 -21.26
CA GLY A 104 -7.33 -40.24 -21.31
C GLY A 104 -6.82 -40.59 -19.91
N ASN A 105 -6.75 -39.63 -19.00
CA ASN A 105 -6.35 -39.83 -17.61
C ASN A 105 -7.30 -40.74 -16.80
N VAL A 106 -8.54 -40.94 -17.26
CA VAL A 106 -9.51 -41.86 -16.66
C VAL A 106 -9.75 -43.12 -17.51
N GLY A 107 -8.87 -43.39 -18.48
CA GLY A 107 -8.88 -44.61 -19.28
C GLY A 107 -9.80 -44.58 -20.52
N VAL A 108 -10.34 -43.41 -20.89
CA VAL A 108 -11.18 -43.25 -22.08
C VAL A 108 -10.46 -42.36 -23.09
N VAL A 109 -10.06 -42.94 -24.22
CA VAL A 109 -9.42 -42.19 -25.31
C VAL A 109 -10.50 -41.53 -26.16
N LEU A 110 -10.38 -40.23 -26.36
CA LEU A 110 -11.18 -39.48 -27.32
C LEU A 110 -10.29 -39.11 -28.50
N ASP A 111 -10.72 -39.47 -29.71
CA ASP A 111 -9.99 -39.16 -30.93
C ASP A 111 -10.24 -37.69 -31.32
N LEU A 112 -9.15 -36.95 -31.50
CA LEU A 112 -9.19 -35.63 -32.12
C LEU A 112 -9.01 -35.79 -33.64
N PRO A 113 -9.56 -34.89 -34.47
CA PRO A 113 -9.33 -34.90 -35.92
C PRO A 113 -7.84 -34.93 -36.28
N ASP A 114 -7.49 -35.60 -37.38
CA ASP A 114 -6.09 -35.77 -37.82
C ASP A 114 -5.33 -34.44 -38.00
N ASP A 115 -6.04 -33.39 -38.40
CA ASP A 115 -5.54 -32.03 -38.63
C ASP A 115 -5.73 -31.10 -37.42
N PHE A 116 -6.23 -31.59 -36.29
CA PHE A 116 -6.57 -30.79 -35.11
C PHE A 116 -5.45 -29.86 -34.67
N GLN A 117 -4.21 -30.38 -34.55
CA GLN A 117 -3.07 -29.57 -34.09
C GLN A 117 -2.72 -28.47 -35.09
N ALA A 118 -2.77 -28.75 -36.40
CA ALA A 118 -2.51 -27.73 -37.42
C ALA A 118 -3.58 -26.63 -37.41
N ILE A 119 -4.86 -27.00 -37.20
CA ILE A 119 -5.96 -26.04 -37.06
C ILE A 119 -5.78 -25.20 -35.79
N ARG A 120 -5.46 -25.85 -34.66
CA ARG A 120 -5.24 -25.19 -33.38
C ARG A 120 -4.12 -24.16 -33.47
N ASP A 121 -2.95 -24.56 -33.98
CA ASP A 121 -1.80 -23.67 -34.13
C ASP A 121 -2.13 -22.48 -35.04
N SER A 122 -2.88 -22.71 -36.13
CA SER A 122 -3.36 -21.65 -37.01
C SER A 122 -4.31 -20.69 -36.29
N MET A 123 -5.26 -21.21 -35.50
CA MET A 123 -6.21 -20.37 -34.74
C MET A 123 -5.51 -19.57 -33.64
N GLU A 124 -4.54 -20.17 -32.93
CA GLU A 124 -3.72 -19.48 -31.93
C GLU A 124 -2.92 -18.33 -32.55
N GLU A 125 -2.28 -18.55 -33.71
CA GLU A 125 -1.53 -17.51 -34.40
C GLU A 125 -2.45 -16.37 -34.87
N GLN A 126 -3.61 -16.70 -35.45
CA GLN A 126 -4.57 -15.66 -35.88
C GLN A 126 -5.16 -14.90 -34.69
N ALA A 127 -5.45 -15.58 -33.57
CA ALA A 127 -5.89 -14.94 -32.35
C ALA A 127 -4.84 -13.98 -31.80
N PHE A 128 -3.57 -14.39 -31.78
CA PHE A 128 -2.45 -13.55 -31.38
C PHE A 128 -2.36 -12.30 -32.27
N LEU A 129 -2.33 -12.47 -33.59
CA LEU A 129 -2.24 -11.34 -34.53
C LEU A 129 -3.43 -10.38 -34.42
N GLN A 130 -4.64 -10.90 -34.21
CA GLN A 130 -5.83 -10.09 -33.99
C GLN A 130 -5.73 -9.24 -32.71
N LEU A 131 -5.22 -9.81 -31.61
CA LEU A 131 -5.04 -9.08 -30.36
C LEU A 131 -4.01 -7.94 -30.54
N ILE A 132 -2.91 -8.19 -31.27
CA ILE A 132 -1.93 -7.15 -31.59
C ILE A 132 -2.57 -6.01 -32.41
N ASP A 133 -3.30 -6.33 -33.48
CA ASP A 133 -3.98 -5.33 -34.32
C ASP A 133 -5.01 -4.50 -33.54
N GLN A 134 -5.77 -5.14 -32.65
CA GLN A 134 -6.72 -4.47 -31.76
C GLN A 134 -6.00 -3.56 -30.75
N ALA A 135 -4.90 -4.02 -30.18
CA ALA A 135 -4.09 -3.25 -29.25
C ALA A 135 -3.49 -2.00 -29.91
N GLU A 136 -2.92 -2.17 -31.12
CA GLU A 136 -2.36 -1.07 -31.92
C GLU A 136 -3.44 -0.05 -32.29
N THR A 137 -4.59 -0.51 -32.78
CA THR A 137 -5.74 0.35 -33.12
C THR A 137 -6.19 1.14 -31.89
N ALA A 138 -6.40 0.46 -30.75
CA ALA A 138 -6.81 1.11 -29.50
C ALA A 138 -5.77 2.14 -29.03
N ALA A 139 -4.48 1.84 -29.18
CA ALA A 139 -3.42 2.76 -28.80
C ALA A 139 -3.38 4.01 -29.69
N VAL A 140 -3.63 3.87 -31.00
CA VAL A 140 -3.72 5.00 -31.93
C VAL A 140 -4.94 5.87 -31.63
N GLU A 141 -6.05 5.26 -31.22
CA GLU A 141 -7.28 5.97 -30.84
C GLU A 141 -7.24 6.61 -29.44
N GLY A 142 -6.14 6.45 -28.71
CA GLY A 142 -6.00 6.93 -27.33
C GLY A 142 -6.84 6.14 -26.31
N ARG A 143 -7.33 4.95 -26.68
CA ARG A 143 -7.96 3.99 -25.77
C ARG A 143 -6.90 3.18 -25.03
N TRP A 144 -6.12 3.87 -24.20
CA TRP A 144 -4.89 3.35 -23.59
C TRP A 144 -5.09 2.06 -22.79
N ASN A 145 -6.14 2.00 -21.96
CA ASN A 145 -6.44 0.81 -21.17
C ASN A 145 -6.82 -0.38 -22.05
N ASP A 146 -7.64 -0.16 -23.08
CA ASP A 146 -8.02 -1.22 -24.02
C ASP A 146 -6.77 -1.77 -24.72
N ALA A 147 -5.88 -0.89 -25.17
CA ALA A 147 -4.63 -1.30 -25.80
C ALA A 147 -3.75 -2.18 -24.90
N ILE A 148 -3.55 -1.77 -23.64
CA ILE A 148 -2.76 -2.55 -22.67
C ILE A 148 -3.41 -3.92 -22.43
N ASN A 149 -4.73 -3.95 -22.22
CA ASN A 149 -5.45 -5.21 -21.99
C ASN A 149 -5.29 -6.18 -23.17
N GLU A 150 -5.38 -5.70 -24.41
CA GLU A 150 -5.21 -6.56 -25.58
C GLU A 150 -3.75 -7.05 -25.74
N TYR A 151 -2.76 -6.22 -25.43
CA TYR A 151 -1.36 -6.66 -25.37
C TYR A 151 -1.11 -7.71 -24.27
N GLU A 152 -1.67 -7.53 -23.08
CA GLU A 152 -1.56 -8.51 -22.00
C GLU A 152 -2.18 -9.85 -22.38
N ARG A 153 -3.35 -9.84 -23.04
CA ARG A 153 -3.97 -11.06 -23.59
C ARG A 153 -3.11 -11.71 -24.67
N ALA A 154 -2.37 -10.92 -25.46
CA ALA A 154 -1.43 -11.46 -26.44
C ALA A 154 -0.20 -12.10 -25.77
N LEU A 155 0.29 -11.54 -24.65
CA LEU A 155 1.38 -12.13 -23.85
C LEU A 155 1.00 -13.50 -23.31
N ASP A 156 -0.22 -13.66 -22.81
CA ASP A 156 -0.71 -14.94 -22.28
C ASP A 156 -0.76 -16.06 -23.34
N ARG A 157 -0.78 -15.70 -24.64
CA ARG A 157 -0.84 -16.65 -25.76
C ARG A 157 0.50 -17.00 -26.38
N THR A 158 1.61 -16.44 -25.89
CA THR A 158 2.93 -16.72 -26.48
C THR A 158 3.97 -17.06 -25.44
N THR A 159 4.77 -18.08 -25.75
CA THR A 159 5.97 -18.47 -24.98
C THR A 159 7.26 -18.07 -25.67
N ASP A 160 7.17 -17.47 -26.86
CA ASP A 160 8.31 -16.96 -27.62
C ASP A 160 8.82 -15.67 -26.95
N THR A 161 10.03 -15.74 -26.41
CA THR A 161 10.65 -14.65 -25.65
C THR A 161 10.87 -13.40 -26.48
N GLU A 162 11.06 -13.53 -27.80
CA GLU A 162 11.22 -12.39 -28.71
C GLU A 162 9.89 -11.69 -28.95
N ARG A 163 8.80 -12.46 -29.12
CA ARG A 163 7.42 -11.91 -29.19
C ARG A 163 7.05 -11.24 -27.88
N GLN A 164 7.32 -11.88 -26.75
CA GLN A 164 7.07 -11.30 -25.43
C GLN A 164 7.80 -9.96 -25.28
N ALA A 165 9.09 -9.91 -25.58
CA ALA A 165 9.87 -8.67 -25.49
C ALA A 165 9.30 -7.53 -26.35
N ARG A 166 8.84 -7.83 -27.58
CA ARG A 166 8.18 -6.82 -28.44
C ARG A 166 6.87 -6.31 -27.85
N ILE A 167 6.05 -7.17 -27.27
CA ILE A 167 4.78 -6.76 -26.66
C ILE A 167 5.05 -5.94 -25.40
N GLU A 168 6.02 -6.34 -24.59
CA GLU A 168 6.46 -5.57 -23.43
C GLU A 168 6.91 -4.15 -23.83
N GLU A 169 7.71 -4.04 -24.89
CA GLU A 169 8.11 -2.75 -25.46
C GLU A 169 6.90 -1.95 -25.94
N ALA A 170 5.93 -2.59 -26.61
CA ALA A 170 4.72 -1.95 -27.08
C ALA A 170 3.87 -1.40 -25.92
N ILE A 171 3.66 -2.18 -24.85
CA ILE A 171 2.97 -1.75 -23.62
C ILE A 171 3.68 -0.53 -23.00
N GLY A 172 5.01 -0.60 -22.88
CA GLY A 172 5.81 0.53 -22.40
C GLY A 172 5.65 1.78 -23.26
N GLY A 173 5.54 1.61 -24.59
CA GLY A 173 5.23 2.69 -25.52
C GLY A 173 3.82 3.26 -25.37
N VAL A 174 2.82 2.44 -25.05
CA VAL A 174 1.45 2.91 -24.74
C VAL A 174 1.45 3.78 -23.47
N HIS A 175 2.12 3.33 -22.41
CA HIS A 175 2.25 4.12 -21.18
C HIS A 175 2.95 5.46 -21.42
N LEU A 176 4.02 5.48 -22.22
CA LEU A 176 4.74 6.71 -22.54
C LEU A 176 3.84 7.71 -23.29
N ARG A 177 3.13 7.29 -24.34
CA ARG A 177 2.18 8.17 -25.06
C ARG A 177 1.04 8.66 -24.17
N TRP A 178 0.59 7.84 -23.23
CA TRP A 178 -0.40 8.27 -22.26
C TRP A 178 0.17 9.33 -21.30
N ALA A 179 1.40 9.17 -20.84
CA ALA A 179 2.10 10.17 -20.04
C ALA A 179 2.27 11.50 -20.81
N GLU A 180 2.64 11.43 -22.09
CA GLU A 180 2.72 12.60 -22.98
C GLU A 180 1.37 13.32 -23.09
N SER A 181 0.29 12.56 -23.27
CA SER A 181 -1.06 13.12 -23.29
C SER A 181 -1.45 13.81 -21.98
N PHE A 182 -1.03 13.30 -20.82
CA PHE A 182 -1.22 14.01 -19.55
C PHE A 182 -0.38 15.28 -19.44
N LEU A 183 0.86 15.24 -19.94
CA LEU A 183 1.74 16.42 -19.96
C LEU A 183 1.15 17.54 -20.81
N GLU A 184 0.61 17.22 -22.00
CA GLU A 184 -0.07 18.18 -22.88
C GLU A 184 -1.32 18.80 -22.25
N LEU A 185 -1.98 18.07 -21.34
CA LEU A 185 -3.13 18.53 -20.57
C LEU A 185 -2.74 19.23 -19.26
N GLU A 186 -1.45 19.52 -19.05
CA GLU A 186 -0.88 20.13 -17.84
C GLU A 186 -1.17 19.32 -16.55
N ARG A 187 -1.37 18.00 -16.67
CA ARG A 187 -1.57 17.07 -15.54
C ARG A 187 -0.24 16.44 -15.18
N TYR A 188 0.67 17.24 -14.64
CA TYR A 188 2.07 16.89 -14.49
C TYR A 188 2.28 15.69 -13.56
N ARG A 189 1.53 15.59 -12.46
CA ARG A 189 1.65 14.46 -11.52
C ARG A 189 1.20 13.15 -12.14
N ASP A 190 0.12 13.18 -12.91
CA ASP A 190 -0.37 12.01 -13.62
C ASP A 190 0.59 11.59 -14.73
N ALA A 191 1.17 12.56 -15.46
CA ALA A 191 2.20 12.32 -16.47
C ALA A 191 3.42 11.63 -15.86
N PHE A 192 3.94 12.17 -14.75
CA PHE A 192 5.07 11.61 -14.02
C PHE A 192 4.81 10.18 -13.55
N ALA A 193 3.67 9.94 -12.89
CA ALA A 193 3.30 8.62 -12.39
C ALA A 193 3.05 7.62 -13.52
N ARG A 194 2.50 8.07 -14.65
CA ARG A 194 2.25 7.22 -15.80
C ARG A 194 3.54 6.80 -16.51
N ALA A 195 4.52 7.69 -16.61
CA ALA A 195 5.83 7.40 -17.20
C ALA A 195 6.63 6.36 -16.39
N GLU A 196 6.44 6.31 -15.07
CA GLU A 196 7.06 5.31 -14.18
C GLU A 196 6.82 3.87 -14.68
N PHE A 197 5.60 3.56 -15.15
CA PHE A 197 5.26 2.21 -15.64
C PHE A 197 6.14 1.76 -16.80
N THR A 198 6.53 2.66 -17.71
CA THR A 198 7.46 2.34 -18.79
C THR A 198 8.84 1.98 -18.24
N ILE A 199 9.31 2.71 -17.22
CA ILE A 199 10.63 2.51 -16.59
C ILE A 199 10.66 1.19 -15.81
N GLU A 200 9.64 0.92 -15.00
CA GLU A 200 9.53 -0.31 -14.21
C GLU A 200 9.47 -1.55 -15.12
N ARG A 201 8.73 -1.45 -16.23
CA ARG A 201 8.47 -2.58 -17.12
C ARG A 201 9.66 -2.92 -18.02
N LEU A 202 10.35 -1.92 -18.56
CA LEU A 202 11.47 -2.11 -19.50
C LEU A 202 12.85 -1.96 -18.86
N GLY A 203 12.91 -1.47 -17.63
CA GLY A 203 14.14 -1.14 -16.92
C GLY A 203 14.76 0.18 -17.37
N PRO A 204 15.60 0.80 -16.53
CA PRO A 204 16.11 2.16 -16.75
C PRO A 204 17.05 2.31 -17.95
N GLY A 205 17.64 1.22 -18.44
CA GLY A 205 18.56 1.24 -19.57
C GLY A 205 17.88 1.30 -20.95
N HIS A 206 16.58 1.00 -21.02
CA HIS A 206 15.85 0.92 -22.29
C HIS A 206 15.64 2.32 -22.91
N PRO A 207 15.72 2.49 -24.25
CA PRO A 207 15.50 3.79 -24.89
C PRO A 207 14.17 4.46 -24.56
N LEU A 208 13.07 3.69 -24.47
CA LEU A 208 11.76 4.23 -24.05
C LEU A 208 11.76 4.67 -22.58
N SER A 209 12.47 3.97 -21.71
CA SER A 209 12.60 4.38 -20.30
C SER A 209 13.39 5.67 -20.16
N GLN A 210 14.40 5.90 -21.00
CA GLN A 210 15.12 7.18 -21.02
C GLN A 210 14.21 8.33 -21.46
N GLN A 211 13.31 8.10 -22.42
CA GLN A 211 12.29 9.08 -22.81
C GLN A 211 11.29 9.32 -21.67
N ALA A 212 10.85 8.27 -20.99
CA ALA A 212 9.97 8.36 -19.83
C ALA A 212 10.62 9.14 -18.67
N MET A 213 11.91 8.95 -18.40
CA MET A 213 12.66 9.73 -17.41
C MET A 213 12.75 11.21 -17.80
N ALA A 214 13.03 11.51 -19.07
CA ALA A 214 13.04 12.89 -19.55
C ALA A 214 11.65 13.56 -19.42
N LEU A 215 10.58 12.79 -19.63
CA LEU A 215 9.20 13.23 -19.41
C LEU A 215 8.92 13.45 -17.92
N GLN A 216 9.38 12.57 -17.03
CA GLN A 216 9.31 12.76 -15.59
C GLN A 216 10.03 14.05 -15.16
N ASP A 217 11.24 14.29 -15.64
CA ASP A 217 11.98 15.52 -15.37
C ASP A 217 11.23 16.76 -15.85
N GLN A 218 10.67 16.72 -17.07
CA GLN A 218 9.87 17.83 -17.61
C GLN A 218 8.61 18.07 -16.77
N ALA A 219 7.89 17.02 -16.39
CA ALA A 219 6.72 17.11 -15.54
C ALA A 219 7.07 17.73 -14.19
N LEU A 220 8.20 17.35 -13.58
CA LEU A 220 8.67 17.98 -12.35
C LEU A 220 8.99 19.46 -12.54
N ILE A 221 9.67 19.84 -13.63
CA ILE A 221 10.02 21.24 -13.91
C ILE A 221 8.76 22.11 -14.01
N ASP A 222 7.74 21.64 -14.73
CA ASP A 222 6.55 22.44 -15.02
C ASP A 222 5.50 22.38 -13.88
N GLY A 223 5.39 21.24 -13.22
CA GLY A 223 4.40 20.98 -12.17
C GLY A 223 4.84 21.38 -10.76
N THR A 224 6.15 21.52 -10.50
CA THR A 224 6.63 21.86 -9.15
C THR A 224 6.17 23.25 -8.73
N ARG A 225 5.66 23.36 -7.50
CA ARG A 225 5.26 24.63 -6.89
C ARG A 225 6.22 25.05 -5.79
N ALA A 226 6.57 26.34 -5.77
CA ALA A 226 7.46 26.90 -4.78
C ALA A 226 6.70 27.16 -3.46
N ILE A 227 7.14 26.54 -2.37
CA ILE A 227 6.49 26.61 -1.06
C ILE A 227 7.41 27.28 -0.04
N ALA A 228 6.90 28.30 0.65
CA ALA A 228 7.57 28.89 1.80
C ALA A 228 7.10 28.18 3.08
N PHE A 229 7.97 27.35 3.66
CA PHE A 229 7.73 26.70 4.95
C PHE A 229 8.22 27.57 6.10
N LEU A 230 7.33 28.40 6.66
CA LEU A 230 7.69 29.27 7.77
C LEU A 230 7.95 28.43 9.03
N PRO A 231 8.93 28.81 9.88
CA PRO A 231 9.10 28.17 11.18
C PRO A 231 7.83 28.35 12.01
N LEU A 232 7.53 27.36 12.84
CA LEU A 232 6.43 27.42 13.77
C LEU A 232 6.66 28.56 14.77
N GLY A 233 5.61 29.35 14.97
CA GLY A 233 5.55 30.36 16.02
C GLY A 233 4.98 29.80 17.33
N GLN A 234 4.96 30.63 18.35
CA GLN A 234 4.23 30.35 19.59
C GLN A 234 3.74 31.64 20.22
N THR A 235 2.55 31.60 20.84
CA THR A 235 2.06 32.75 21.61
C THR A 235 2.97 33.05 22.81
N GLU A 236 2.92 34.29 23.31
CA GLU A 236 3.60 34.68 24.55
C GLU A 236 3.12 33.88 25.77
N ASN A 237 1.86 33.42 25.75
CA ASN A 237 1.35 32.51 26.78
C ASN A 237 2.04 31.15 26.68
N MET A 238 2.16 30.59 25.48
CA MET A 238 2.77 29.28 25.27
C MET A 238 4.25 29.25 25.67
N ARG A 239 4.99 30.34 25.45
CA ARG A 239 6.38 30.50 25.94
C ARG A 239 6.56 30.30 27.44
N ARG A 240 5.50 30.48 28.24
CA ARG A 240 5.54 30.28 29.70
C ARG A 240 5.29 28.83 30.11
N PHE A 241 4.68 28.03 29.25
CA PHE A 241 4.27 26.65 29.54
C PHE A 241 5.16 25.63 28.85
N ALA A 242 5.51 25.87 27.58
CA ALA A 242 6.42 25.01 26.83
C ALA A 242 7.88 25.23 27.28
N PRO A 243 8.69 24.16 27.40
CA PRO A 243 10.12 24.26 27.62
C PRO A 243 10.78 25.12 26.53
N GLY A 244 11.82 25.88 26.92
CA GLY A 244 12.52 26.78 26.00
C GLY A 244 12.96 26.12 24.68
N PRO A 245 13.61 24.94 24.71
CA PRO A 245 14.07 24.24 23.50
C PRO A 245 12.97 23.57 22.67
N PHE A 246 11.82 23.22 23.26
CA PHE A 246 10.85 22.32 22.64
C PHE A 246 10.36 22.80 21.25
N LEU A 247 10.09 24.10 21.09
CA LEU A 247 9.70 24.65 19.79
C LEU A 247 10.86 24.67 18.78
N ASP A 248 12.08 24.91 19.27
CA ASP A 248 13.28 24.91 18.43
C ASP A 248 13.55 23.48 17.93
N ASP A 249 13.37 22.46 18.78
CA ASP A 249 13.53 21.05 18.42
C ASP A 249 12.54 20.63 17.32
N ILE A 250 11.24 20.99 17.45
CA ILE A 250 10.24 20.73 16.39
C ILE A 250 10.66 21.41 15.08
N ASN A 251 11.10 22.67 15.14
CA ASN A 251 11.51 23.42 13.96
C ASN A 251 12.77 22.85 13.32
N ASP A 252 13.70 22.33 14.10
CA ASP A 252 14.93 21.71 13.60
C ASP A 252 14.63 20.38 12.91
N VAL A 253 13.80 19.50 13.50
CA VAL A 253 13.34 18.26 12.84
C VAL A 253 12.63 18.58 11.53
N LEU A 254 11.67 19.52 11.56
CA LEU A 254 10.97 19.95 10.36
C LEU A 254 11.93 20.47 9.29
N LEU A 255 12.90 21.30 9.67
CA LEU A 255 13.84 21.91 8.74
C LEU A 255 14.80 20.89 8.12
N TYR A 256 15.43 20.06 8.94
CA TYR A 256 16.52 19.19 8.49
C TYR A 256 16.04 17.87 7.92
N ASP A 257 14.87 17.37 8.35
CA ASP A 257 14.38 16.07 7.90
C ASP A 257 13.25 16.20 6.87
N SER A 258 12.31 17.12 7.08
CA SER A 258 11.08 17.19 6.26
C SER A 258 11.19 18.19 5.12
N TRP A 259 11.48 19.46 5.42
CA TRP A 259 11.51 20.53 4.43
C TRP A 259 12.74 20.49 3.52
N SER A 260 13.80 19.78 3.93
CA SER A 260 15.03 19.60 3.15
C SER A 260 14.89 18.59 2.01
N ALA A 261 13.95 17.64 2.13
CA ALA A 261 13.68 16.59 1.16
C ALA A 261 12.17 16.42 0.94
N PRO A 262 11.48 17.46 0.43
CA PRO A 262 10.05 17.39 0.18
C PRO A 262 9.72 16.34 -0.90
N PRO A 263 8.48 15.83 -0.94
CA PRO A 263 8.06 14.93 -2.01
C PRO A 263 8.10 15.62 -3.38
N PRO A 264 8.10 14.85 -4.49
CA PRO A 264 7.97 15.39 -5.84
C PRO A 264 6.87 16.45 -5.95
N PHE A 265 7.08 17.45 -6.81
CA PHE A 265 6.20 18.60 -7.05
C PHE A 265 6.13 19.65 -5.94
N VAL A 266 6.71 19.40 -4.77
CA VAL A 266 6.83 20.37 -3.68
C VAL A 266 8.24 20.95 -3.68
N GLY A 267 8.40 22.19 -4.15
CA GLY A 267 9.68 22.89 -4.16
C GLY A 267 9.84 23.76 -2.91
N ALA A 268 10.60 23.32 -1.92
CA ALA A 268 10.87 24.16 -0.74
C ALA A 268 11.75 25.35 -1.10
N ILE A 269 11.34 26.56 -0.70
CA ILE A 269 12.18 27.75 -0.82
C ILE A 269 13.41 27.63 0.08
N ASP A 270 14.55 28.12 -0.41
CA ASP A 270 15.80 28.12 0.34
C ASP A 270 15.64 28.77 1.72
N ASN A 271 16.05 28.04 2.76
CA ASN A 271 15.85 28.45 4.14
C ASN A 271 16.70 29.67 4.54
N VAL A 272 17.85 29.90 3.90
CA VAL A 272 18.68 31.09 4.18
C VAL A 272 17.99 32.33 3.66
N GLU A 273 17.44 32.28 2.44
CA GLU A 273 16.62 33.36 1.87
C GLU A 273 15.36 33.59 2.70
N LEU A 274 14.66 32.51 3.05
CA LEU A 274 13.46 32.56 3.89
C LEU A 274 13.72 33.27 5.23
N ARG A 275 14.75 32.85 5.96
CA ARG A 275 15.11 33.44 7.27
C ARG A 275 15.53 34.89 7.13
N ARG A 276 16.25 35.24 6.05
CA ARG A 276 16.65 36.64 5.78
C ARG A 276 15.41 37.51 5.58
N GLU A 277 14.45 37.02 4.81
CA GLU A 277 13.26 37.77 4.45
C GLU A 277 12.26 37.87 5.62
N LEU A 278 12.10 36.78 6.38
CA LEU A 278 11.33 36.76 7.61
C LEU A 278 11.85 37.80 8.61
N ARG A 279 13.18 37.89 8.82
CA ARG A 279 13.79 38.92 9.69
C ARG A 279 13.56 40.34 9.18
N ARG A 280 13.44 40.54 7.86
CA ARG A 280 13.21 41.86 7.25
C ARG A 280 11.78 42.33 7.49
N ILE A 281 10.80 41.43 7.34
CA ILE A 281 9.36 41.74 7.41
C ILE A 281 8.86 41.73 8.85
N VAL A 282 9.11 40.62 9.56
CA VAL A 282 8.61 40.39 10.93
C VAL A 282 9.49 41.09 11.97
N GLY A 283 10.74 41.43 11.61
CA GLY A 283 11.72 41.98 12.53
C GLY A 283 12.36 40.91 13.43
N ARG A 284 13.28 41.33 14.30
CA ARG A 284 13.85 40.45 15.34
C ARG A 284 12.88 40.40 16.52
N GLY A 285 12.34 39.22 16.83
CA GLY A 285 11.68 38.95 18.11
C GLY A 285 10.16 38.83 18.12
N SER A 286 9.46 38.87 16.98
CA SER A 286 8.03 38.51 16.97
C SER A 286 7.87 37.01 17.25
N ALA A 287 7.02 36.70 18.23
CA ALA A 287 6.66 35.33 18.63
C ALA A 287 5.71 34.65 17.65
N VAL A 288 4.88 35.47 17.01
CA VAL A 288 3.76 35.04 16.17
C VAL A 288 3.94 35.67 14.80
N ILE A 289 3.83 34.83 13.77
CA ILE A 289 3.83 35.26 12.38
C ILE A 289 2.37 35.50 11.99
N SER A 290 2.00 36.75 11.73
CA SER A 290 0.63 37.03 11.31
C SER A 290 0.40 36.52 9.89
N ARG A 291 -0.87 36.30 9.52
CA ARG A 291 -1.25 35.99 8.12
C ARG A 291 -0.72 37.04 7.14
N GLY A 292 -0.71 38.32 7.53
CA GLY A 292 -0.19 39.41 6.71
C GLY A 292 1.29 39.23 6.43
N ASP A 293 2.07 38.95 7.47
CA ASP A 293 3.51 38.72 7.38
C ASP A 293 3.83 37.48 6.54
N ALA A 294 3.12 36.37 6.78
CA ALA A 294 3.30 35.13 6.05
C ALA A 294 3.10 35.33 4.53
N LEU A 295 2.02 36.02 4.14
CA LEU A 295 1.73 36.36 2.75
C LEU A 295 2.70 37.40 2.16
N GLU A 296 3.27 38.28 2.98
CA GLU A 296 4.31 39.21 2.52
C GLU A 296 5.62 38.48 2.25
N VAL A 297 6.05 37.60 3.15
CA VAL A 297 7.24 36.75 2.99
C VAL A 297 7.10 35.87 1.75
N GLY A 298 5.97 35.16 1.60
CA GLY A 298 5.71 34.32 0.43
C GLY A 298 5.83 35.09 -0.88
N ARG A 299 5.19 36.27 -0.98
CA ARG A 299 5.27 37.11 -2.18
C ARG A 299 6.68 37.64 -2.45
N ALA A 300 7.42 38.02 -1.41
CA ALA A 300 8.78 38.52 -1.55
C ALA A 300 9.74 37.45 -2.07
N LEU A 301 9.47 36.17 -1.78
CA LEU A 301 10.28 35.03 -2.21
C LEU A 301 9.74 34.35 -3.48
N GLY A 302 8.66 34.86 -4.08
CA GLY A 302 8.04 34.24 -5.25
C GLY A 302 7.41 32.87 -4.97
N ALA A 303 7.00 32.61 -3.72
CA ALA A 303 6.27 31.39 -3.38
C ALA A 303 4.91 31.34 -4.07
N ASP A 304 4.48 30.16 -4.49
CA ASP A 304 3.12 29.88 -4.90
C ASP A 304 2.20 29.69 -3.69
N MET A 305 2.72 29.06 -2.63
CA MET A 305 2.02 28.82 -1.38
C MET A 305 2.90 29.04 -0.17
N VAL A 306 2.26 29.30 0.98
CA VAL A 306 2.95 29.54 2.26
C VAL A 306 2.36 28.63 3.32
N PHE A 307 3.21 27.84 3.97
CA PHE A 307 2.87 27.10 5.18
C PHE A 307 3.22 27.95 6.42
N SER A 308 2.29 28.05 7.36
CA SER A 308 2.53 28.64 8.68
C SER A 308 1.93 27.77 9.76
N GLY A 309 2.55 27.70 10.93
CA GLY A 309 1.94 27.07 12.08
C GLY A 309 2.30 27.73 13.41
N GLU A 310 1.54 27.40 14.43
CA GLU A 310 1.68 27.92 15.78
C GLU A 310 1.48 26.81 16.81
N LEU A 311 2.41 26.73 17.76
CA LEU A 311 2.26 25.91 18.96
C LEU A 311 1.18 26.54 19.86
N VAL A 312 0.07 25.81 20.01
CA VAL A 312 -1.13 26.30 20.72
C VAL A 312 -1.42 25.52 21.99
N ASP A 313 -0.75 24.37 22.20
CA ASP A 313 -0.92 23.57 23.41
C ASP A 313 0.36 22.80 23.76
N TYR A 314 0.65 22.73 25.05
CA TYR A 314 1.70 21.89 25.64
C TYR A 314 1.32 21.62 27.10
N SER A 315 1.23 20.35 27.48
CA SER A 315 0.91 19.97 28.86
C SER A 315 1.63 18.70 29.29
N VAL A 316 2.03 18.68 30.55
CA VAL A 316 2.62 17.51 31.21
C VAL A 316 1.68 17.06 32.32
N ASP A 317 1.15 15.85 32.17
CA ASP A 317 0.16 15.27 33.08
C ASP A 317 0.69 13.98 33.74
N GLU A 318 0.52 13.88 35.05
CA GLU A 318 0.71 12.63 35.77
C GLU A 318 -0.62 11.86 35.88
N ARG A 319 -0.69 10.64 35.35
CA ARG A 319 -1.88 9.79 35.44
C ARG A 319 -1.55 8.45 36.08
N LYS A 320 -2.59 7.75 36.57
CA LYS A 320 -2.48 6.42 37.20
C LYS A 320 -1.50 6.38 38.40
N VAL A 321 -1.52 7.45 39.21
CA VAL A 321 -0.64 7.62 40.38
C VAL A 321 -0.89 6.54 41.44
N LYS A 322 0.19 5.92 41.92
CA LYS A 322 0.21 4.94 43.01
C LYS A 322 1.33 5.25 43.98
N LEU A 323 0.96 5.53 45.24
CA LEU A 323 1.90 5.83 46.31
C LEU A 323 2.28 4.56 47.07
N LYS A 324 3.57 4.38 47.35
CA LYS A 324 4.09 3.30 48.18
C LYS A 324 5.03 3.85 49.25
N THR A 325 4.62 3.80 50.51
CA THR A 325 5.48 4.19 51.63
C THR A 325 6.57 3.16 51.88
N ARG A 326 7.79 3.62 52.07
CA ARG A 326 8.96 2.80 52.41
C ARG A 326 9.52 3.26 53.75
N LYS A 327 9.76 2.31 54.66
CA LYS A 327 10.43 2.55 55.94
C LYS A 327 11.93 2.51 55.75
N VAL A 328 12.61 3.50 56.28
CA VAL A 328 14.08 3.63 56.25
C VAL A 328 14.55 4.26 57.56
N LYS A 329 15.87 4.33 57.75
CA LYS A 329 16.49 5.06 58.87
C LYS A 329 17.22 6.28 58.36
N THR A 330 17.39 7.27 59.22
CA THR A 330 18.34 8.36 58.95
C THR A 330 19.78 7.89 59.14
N GLN A 331 20.73 8.49 58.41
CA GLN A 331 22.16 8.27 58.59
C GLN A 331 22.67 8.98 59.86
N GLY A 332 23.77 8.49 60.45
CA GLY A 332 24.46 9.14 61.56
C GLY A 332 24.52 8.35 62.88
N ARG A 333 24.94 9.01 63.98
CA ARG A 333 25.23 8.36 65.27
C ARG A 333 23.99 7.90 66.05
N ASN A 334 22.83 8.52 65.80
CA ASN A 334 21.54 8.15 66.40
C ASN A 334 20.47 8.00 65.29
N PRO A 335 20.44 6.88 64.56
CA PRO A 335 19.48 6.65 63.49
C PRO A 335 18.03 6.69 63.99
N VAL A 336 17.16 7.43 63.30
CA VAL A 336 15.73 7.51 63.59
C VAL A 336 14.96 6.80 62.48
N ASP A 337 13.98 5.97 62.86
CA ASP A 337 13.06 5.36 61.88
C ASP A 337 12.19 6.45 61.25
N THR A 338 12.18 6.49 59.92
CA THR A 338 11.41 7.45 59.12
C THR A 338 10.84 6.77 57.88
N THR A 339 10.11 7.53 57.05
CA THR A 339 9.51 7.02 55.82
C THR A 339 9.68 7.98 54.68
N PHE A 340 9.86 7.45 53.48
CA PHE A 340 9.70 8.19 52.23
C PHE A 340 8.62 7.53 51.38
N THR A 341 8.07 8.26 50.41
CA THR A 341 7.03 7.77 49.50
C THR A 341 7.61 7.56 48.12
N VAL A 342 7.36 6.39 47.52
CA VAL A 342 7.62 6.16 46.09
C VAL A 342 6.33 6.38 45.34
N LYS A 343 6.30 7.40 44.49
CA LYS A 343 5.23 7.75 43.59
C LYS A 343 5.46 7.03 42.26
N ASN A 344 4.59 6.09 41.92
CA ASN A 344 4.61 5.36 40.66
C ASN A 344 3.49 5.92 39.79
N PHE A 345 3.80 6.45 38.61
CA PHE A 345 2.81 7.08 37.75
C PHE A 345 3.18 6.91 36.28
N THR A 346 2.26 7.27 35.40
CA THR A 346 2.54 7.40 33.97
C THR A 346 2.52 8.88 33.64
N MET A 347 3.63 9.39 33.17
CA MET A 347 3.75 10.77 32.70
C MET A 347 3.29 10.82 31.25
N TYR A 348 2.45 11.79 30.92
CA TYR A 348 1.95 12.09 29.58
C TYR A 348 2.43 13.47 29.20
N PHE A 349 3.02 13.60 28.02
CA PHE A 349 3.30 14.88 27.39
C PHE A 349 2.37 14.98 26.19
N ASP A 350 1.57 16.02 26.16
CA ASP A 350 0.60 16.30 25.11
C ASP A 350 0.95 17.65 24.46
N THR A 351 0.82 17.76 23.15
CA THR A 351 1.03 19.02 22.42
C THR A 351 0.07 19.16 21.24
N ALA A 352 -0.18 20.39 20.83
CA ALA A 352 -0.91 20.68 19.61
C ALA A 352 -0.38 21.89 18.85
N VAL A 353 -0.42 21.77 17.52
CA VAL A 353 -0.05 22.82 16.57
C VAL A 353 -1.24 23.13 15.67
N GLU A 354 -1.57 24.41 15.55
CA GLU A 354 -2.46 24.90 14.50
C GLU A 354 -1.64 25.26 13.27
N MET A 355 -1.99 24.69 12.12
CA MET A 355 -1.32 24.95 10.85
C MET A 355 -2.28 25.52 9.81
N ARG A 356 -1.74 26.34 8.91
CA ARG A 356 -2.45 26.98 7.81
C ARG A 356 -1.60 26.94 6.55
N ILE A 357 -2.23 26.73 5.41
CA ILE A 357 -1.62 26.84 4.09
C ILE A 357 -2.36 27.94 3.34
N TYR A 358 -1.61 28.90 2.80
CA TYR A 358 -2.14 30.00 2.02
C TYR A 358 -1.70 29.92 0.57
N ASP A 359 -2.59 30.33 -0.33
CA ASP A 359 -2.22 30.71 -1.69
C ASP A 359 -1.59 32.13 -1.64
N ALA A 360 -0.32 32.22 -2.05
CA ALA A 360 0.44 33.46 -1.95
C ALA A 360 -0.03 34.55 -2.94
N ARG A 361 -0.74 34.15 -4.01
CA ARG A 361 -1.18 35.04 -5.10
C ARG A 361 -2.52 35.69 -4.78
N ASN A 362 -3.52 34.89 -4.39
CA ASN A 362 -4.89 35.37 -4.16
C ASN A 362 -5.24 35.55 -2.67
N ARG A 363 -4.32 35.20 -1.76
CA ARG A 363 -4.45 35.31 -0.29
C ARG A 363 -5.47 34.36 0.32
N ASN A 364 -5.99 33.38 -0.42
CA ASN A 364 -6.95 32.43 0.12
C ASN A 364 -6.28 31.48 1.12
N VAL A 365 -7.04 31.06 2.13
CA VAL A 365 -6.65 29.95 3.00
C VAL A 365 -7.06 28.67 2.27
N LEU A 366 -6.07 27.88 1.88
CA LEU A 366 -6.27 26.59 1.21
C LEU A 366 -6.59 25.51 2.24
N TYR A 367 -5.94 25.59 3.40
CA TYR A 367 -6.14 24.64 4.50
C TYR A 367 -5.92 25.31 5.85
N GLU A 368 -6.70 24.87 6.85
CA GLU A 368 -6.51 25.18 8.27
C GLU A 368 -6.84 23.93 9.08
N GLY A 369 -5.99 23.58 10.05
CA GLY A 369 -6.22 22.42 10.89
C GLY A 369 -5.35 22.38 12.13
N ARG A 370 -5.76 21.54 13.09
CA ARG A 370 -5.04 21.29 14.34
C ARG A 370 -4.46 19.88 14.32
N ILE A 371 -3.17 19.77 14.65
CA ILE A 371 -2.43 18.51 14.76
C ILE A 371 -2.07 18.30 16.22
N GLU A 372 -2.31 17.11 16.73
CA GLU A 372 -2.10 16.76 18.14
C GLU A 372 -1.15 15.55 18.25
N SER A 373 -0.35 15.58 19.30
CA SER A 373 0.52 14.46 19.67
C SER A 373 0.54 14.23 21.17
N SER A 374 0.79 12.97 21.54
CA SER A 374 0.84 12.49 22.91
C SER A 374 1.88 11.38 23.03
N VAL A 375 2.81 11.53 23.97
CA VAL A 375 3.76 10.47 24.36
C VAL A 375 3.66 10.21 25.84
N SER A 376 3.99 8.99 26.28
CA SER A 376 3.92 8.65 27.69
C SER A 376 4.91 7.58 28.12
N ARG A 377 5.33 7.65 29.39
CA ARG A 377 6.23 6.66 30.01
C ARG A 377 5.84 6.44 31.47
N LYS A 378 6.05 5.20 31.94
CA LYS A 378 5.93 4.87 33.36
C LYS A 378 7.19 5.30 34.08
N VAL A 379 7.04 6.03 35.19
CA VAL A 379 8.13 6.55 36.00
C VAL A 379 7.89 6.29 37.48
N GLU A 380 8.97 6.23 38.25
CA GLU A 380 8.96 6.05 39.71
C GLU A 380 9.82 7.17 40.32
N ARG A 381 9.21 8.04 41.15
CA ARG A 381 9.91 9.15 41.83
C ARG A 381 9.74 9.06 43.34
N GLY A 382 10.76 9.44 44.08
CA GLY A 382 10.81 9.48 45.53
C GLY A 382 10.44 10.85 46.06
N GLU A 383 9.58 10.89 47.07
CA GLU A 383 9.21 12.09 47.80
C GLU A 383 9.55 11.90 49.28
N TYR A 384 10.25 12.87 49.86
CA TYR A 384 10.60 12.92 51.27
C TYR A 384 10.52 14.36 51.77
N ASP A 385 9.90 14.57 52.94
CA ASP A 385 9.68 15.91 53.50
C ASP A 385 10.99 16.57 54.02
N GLY A 386 12.10 15.83 54.09
CA GLY A 386 13.43 16.31 54.46
C GLY A 386 14.47 16.12 53.35
N ASP A 387 15.76 16.28 53.67
CA ASP A 387 16.83 15.96 52.71
C ASP A 387 16.95 14.43 52.58
N TYR A 388 16.70 13.90 51.38
CA TYR A 388 16.81 12.46 51.13
C TYR A 388 18.24 11.93 51.33
N ARG A 389 19.25 12.80 51.30
CA ARG A 389 20.66 12.46 51.55
C ARG A 389 20.90 12.08 53.02
N ASP A 390 20.01 12.50 53.92
CA ASP A 390 20.02 12.08 55.32
C ASP A 390 19.46 10.67 55.52
N LEU A 391 18.94 10.00 54.48
CA LEU A 391 18.38 8.66 54.57
C LEU A 391 19.42 7.57 54.28
N ASP A 392 19.39 6.49 55.05
CA ASP A 392 20.18 5.28 54.80
C ASP A 392 19.52 4.45 53.67
N LEU A 393 19.79 4.87 52.43
CA LEU A 393 19.24 4.30 51.20
C LEU A 393 20.22 3.32 50.55
N SER A 394 19.70 2.16 50.13
CA SER A 394 20.38 1.29 49.16
C SER A 394 20.55 2.00 47.82
N SER A 395 21.50 1.55 46.98
CA SER A 395 21.74 2.16 45.66
C SER A 395 20.45 2.29 44.85
N LYS A 396 19.65 1.22 44.76
CA LYS A 396 18.36 1.21 44.05
C LYS A 396 17.32 2.21 44.61
N GLN A 397 17.40 2.53 45.90
CA GLN A 397 16.48 3.50 46.51
C GLN A 397 16.93 4.94 46.27
N ARG A 398 18.22 5.17 45.99
CA ARG A 398 18.73 6.49 45.61
C ARG A 398 18.27 6.87 44.21
N ASP A 399 18.13 5.90 43.31
CA ASP A 399 17.61 6.10 41.95
C ASP A 399 16.25 6.83 41.94
N TYR A 400 15.39 6.64 42.96
CA TYR A 400 14.12 7.35 43.06
C TYR A 400 14.26 8.86 43.30
N PHE A 401 15.42 9.33 43.73
CA PHE A 401 15.68 10.74 44.06
C PHE A 401 16.74 11.35 43.14
N ASP A 402 17.15 10.64 42.09
CA ASP A 402 18.14 11.11 41.14
C ASP A 402 17.52 12.17 40.22
N SER A 403 17.80 13.45 40.49
CA SER A 403 17.28 14.58 39.73
C SER A 403 17.74 14.55 38.28
N ASP A 404 18.99 14.17 38.04
CA ASP A 404 19.59 14.20 36.71
C ASP A 404 18.96 13.11 35.84
N GLU A 405 18.67 11.95 36.43
CA GLU A 405 17.93 10.88 35.76
C GLU A 405 16.47 11.26 35.49
N HIS A 406 15.79 11.95 36.42
CA HIS A 406 14.43 12.44 36.18
C HIS A 406 14.39 13.47 35.04
N GLU A 407 15.31 14.43 35.04
CA GLU A 407 15.43 15.44 33.98
C GLU A 407 15.73 14.79 32.63
N ARG A 408 16.62 13.79 32.60
CA ARG A 408 16.91 13.02 31.38
C ARG A 408 15.67 12.29 30.85
N GLN A 409 14.88 11.68 31.73
CA GLN A 409 13.64 10.99 31.33
C GLN A 409 12.60 11.96 30.77
N ASP A 410 12.50 13.17 31.32
CA ASP A 410 11.60 14.21 30.86
C ASP A 410 12.07 14.75 29.50
N GLN A 411 13.37 15.05 29.34
CA GLN A 411 13.97 15.45 28.07
C GLN A 411 13.76 14.40 26.96
N GLU A 412 13.99 13.12 27.25
CA GLU A 412 13.75 12.04 26.27
C GLU A 412 12.28 11.96 25.84
N LEU A 413 11.33 12.29 26.72
CA LEU A 413 9.90 12.35 26.35
C LEU A 413 9.59 13.61 25.54
N GLU A 414 10.20 14.74 25.86
CA GLU A 414 10.07 15.98 25.08
C GLU A 414 10.62 15.81 23.66
N GLU A 415 11.81 15.23 23.51
CA GLU A 415 12.40 14.90 22.20
C GLU A 415 11.49 13.97 21.40
N GLN A 416 11.01 12.88 22.01
CA GLN A 416 10.07 11.95 21.35
C GLN A 416 8.77 12.64 20.93
N LEU A 417 8.26 13.57 21.73
CA LEU A 417 7.07 14.32 21.40
C LEU A 417 7.33 15.28 20.23
N ALA A 418 8.46 15.98 20.24
CA ALA A 418 8.89 16.90 19.20
C ALA A 418 9.03 16.19 17.85
N ASP A 419 9.69 15.03 17.83
CA ASP A 419 9.82 14.18 16.64
C ASP A 419 8.46 13.74 16.11
N ASP A 420 7.58 13.24 16.98
CA ASP A 420 6.27 12.73 16.56
C ASP A 420 5.36 13.83 16.03
N ILE A 421 5.31 15.00 16.69
CA ILE A 421 4.50 16.12 16.22
C ILE A 421 5.07 16.71 14.92
N ALA A 422 6.40 16.85 14.79
CA ALA A 422 7.05 17.34 13.57
C ALA A 422 6.71 16.44 12.37
N ARG A 423 6.84 15.11 12.52
CA ARG A 423 6.46 14.15 11.49
C ARG A 423 4.99 14.30 11.08
N LYS A 424 4.06 14.35 12.05
CA LYS A 424 2.62 14.50 11.76
C LYS A 424 2.30 15.82 11.04
N ILE A 425 2.99 16.90 11.40
CA ILE A 425 2.87 18.20 10.73
C ILE A 425 3.33 18.08 9.27
N ALA A 426 4.51 17.52 9.03
CA ALA A 426 5.06 17.35 7.69
C ALA A 426 4.15 16.48 6.80
N GLU A 427 3.73 15.30 7.30
CA GLU A 427 2.81 14.40 6.60
C GLU A 427 1.52 15.11 6.22
N ARG A 428 0.90 15.84 7.16
CA ARG A 428 -0.32 16.59 6.86
C ARG A 428 -0.06 17.72 5.87
N ALA A 429 1.02 18.48 6.04
CA ALA A 429 1.34 19.59 5.16
C ALA A 429 1.53 19.12 3.73
N PHE A 430 2.32 18.06 3.50
CA PHE A 430 2.54 17.51 2.17
C PHE A 430 1.26 16.96 1.53
N ASP A 431 0.45 16.19 2.26
CA ASP A 431 -0.85 15.71 1.74
C ASP A 431 -1.76 16.87 1.32
N GLN A 432 -1.83 17.94 2.12
CA GLN A 432 -2.66 19.10 1.77
C GLN A 432 -2.08 19.91 0.62
N LEU A 433 -0.76 20.11 0.56
CA LEU A 433 -0.11 20.79 -0.56
C LEU A 433 -0.34 20.04 -1.87
N LEU A 434 -0.13 18.73 -1.89
CA LEU A 434 -0.30 17.91 -3.09
C LEU A 434 -1.75 17.85 -3.60
N ARG A 435 -2.75 18.14 -2.77
CA ARG A 435 -4.15 18.30 -3.24
C ARG A 435 -4.39 19.59 -4.02
N HIS A 436 -3.46 20.53 -3.94
CA HIS A 436 -3.50 21.82 -4.61
C HIS A 436 -2.40 21.96 -5.69
N ILE A 437 -1.70 20.87 -5.99
CA ILE A 437 -0.70 20.78 -7.06
C ILE A 437 -1.14 19.68 -8.02
N ASP A 438 -1.31 20.02 -9.30
CA ASP A 438 -1.69 19.14 -10.40
C ASP A 438 -0.48 18.60 -11.16
#